data_AF-A0AAW0C1U5-F1
#
_entry.id   AF-A0AAW0C1U5-F1
#
_cell.length_a   1.000
_cell.length_b   1.000
_cell.length_c   1.000
_cell.angle_alpha   90.00
_cell.angle_beta   90.00
_cell.angle_gamma   90.00
#
_symmetry.space_group_name_H-M   'P 1'
#
loop_
_entity.id
_entity.type
_entity.pdbx_description
1 polymer ?
#
loop_
_entity_poly.entity_id
_entity_poly.type
_entity_poly.pdbx_seq_one_letter_code
_entity_poly.pdbx_strand_id
1 'polypeptide(L)'
;MSYEKGPHTDFAAQEHFAPPPTYSAAQMPSSGFRLALNSSVQISKQDLERAGNAPFADLDGSPVYVGSAIFTHDDGVSQKSVHPCKIGPHLYPSPCMVPYGGSEMAHQGRYDLLLFDPLTMEWVTTSEGRIPEGRTPIEGGYEETIREKLYHACARVNGILVPGKTGTHLGAANVSFGGGEHAIRDNYQILCWKIQKH
;
A
#
# COMPACT_ATOMS: atom_id res chain seq x y z
N MET A 1 40.83 45.91 42.38
CA MET A 1 40.24 44.59 42.07
C MET A 1 38.92 44.83 41.37
N SER A 2 38.99 44.92 40.04
CA SER A 2 37.92 45.26 39.13
C SER A 2 37.43 43.98 38.45
N TYR A 3 36.14 43.68 38.54
CA TYR A 3 35.51 42.61 37.76
C TYR A 3 34.57 43.23 36.73
N GLU A 4 34.93 43.10 35.45
CA GLU A 4 34.11 43.47 34.30
C GLU A 4 32.97 42.46 34.10
N LYS A 5 31.74 42.96 33.92
CA LYS A 5 30.62 42.17 33.41
C LYS A 5 30.66 42.19 31.88
N GLY A 6 30.96 41.05 31.27
CA GLY A 6 30.84 40.85 29.82
C GLY A 6 29.37 40.83 29.36
N PRO A 7 29.09 41.10 28.07
CA PRO A 7 27.74 41.09 27.53
C PRO A 7 27.26 39.66 27.28
N HIS A 8 26.06 39.34 27.79
CA HIS A 8 25.31 38.16 27.38
C HIS A 8 24.76 38.41 25.97
N THR A 9 25.23 37.63 25.00
CA THR A 9 24.68 37.60 23.63
C THR A 9 23.53 36.61 23.60
N ASP A 10 22.35 37.11 23.25
CA ASP A 10 21.12 36.34 23.09
C ASP A 10 21.07 35.80 21.65
N PHE A 11 21.45 34.54 21.45
CA PHE A 11 21.31 33.86 20.16
C PHE A 11 19.94 33.18 20.09
N ALA A 12 18.91 33.92 19.69
CA ALA A 12 17.67 33.33 19.21
C ALA A 12 17.90 32.83 17.78
N ALA A 13 18.28 31.56 17.63
CA ALA A 13 18.26 30.88 16.34
C ALA A 13 16.81 30.60 15.95
N GLN A 14 16.28 31.40 15.02
CA GLN A 14 14.97 31.20 14.42
C GLN A 14 15.11 30.08 13.38
N GLU A 15 14.70 28.86 13.74
CA GLU A 15 14.66 27.74 12.78
C GLU A 15 13.65 28.04 11.69
N HIS A 16 14.15 28.48 10.54
CA HIS A 16 13.39 28.55 9.30
C HIS A 16 13.11 27.12 8.84
N PHE A 17 11.95 26.58 9.22
CA PHE A 17 11.38 25.42 8.57
C PHE A 17 11.16 25.75 7.09
N ALA A 18 11.98 25.15 6.22
CA ALA A 18 11.76 25.24 4.79
C ALA A 18 10.34 24.70 4.48
N PRO A 19 9.58 25.33 3.58
CA PRO A 19 8.30 24.79 3.15
C PRO A 19 8.51 23.38 2.59
N PRO A 20 7.57 22.45 2.82
CA PRO A 20 7.68 21.10 2.28
C PRO A 20 7.82 21.16 0.76
N PRO A 21 8.65 20.30 0.16
CA PRO A 21 8.86 20.28 -1.28
C PRO A 21 7.53 20.07 -2.02
N THR A 22 7.29 20.89 -3.03
CA THR A 22 6.16 20.75 -3.96
C THR A 22 6.46 19.65 -4.97
N TYR A 23 5.85 18.48 -4.79
CA TYR A 23 6.09 17.32 -5.65
C TYR A 23 5.22 17.37 -6.91
N SER A 24 5.76 17.79 -8.07
CA SER A 24 5.00 17.66 -9.33
C SER A 24 4.62 16.19 -9.59
N ALA A 25 3.44 15.94 -10.18
CA ALA A 25 2.95 14.60 -10.50
C ALA A 25 3.93 13.76 -11.37
N ALA A 26 4.90 14.38 -12.04
CA ALA A 26 5.91 13.73 -12.87
C ALA A 26 7.02 13.01 -12.08
N GLN A 27 7.10 13.16 -10.75
CA GLN A 27 8.18 12.58 -9.93
C GLN A 27 7.75 11.37 -9.09
N MET A 28 6.45 11.06 -9.04
CA MET A 28 5.92 9.98 -8.20
C MET A 28 5.97 8.65 -8.97
N PRO A 29 6.59 7.59 -8.43
CA PRO A 29 6.64 6.30 -9.11
C PRO A 29 5.22 5.76 -9.31
N SER A 30 4.90 5.17 -10.46
CA SER A 30 3.55 4.66 -10.76
C SER A 30 3.03 3.67 -9.71
N SER A 31 3.93 2.92 -9.09
CA SER A 31 3.65 1.90 -8.07
C SER A 31 3.79 2.38 -6.62
N GLY A 32 4.12 3.65 -6.40
CA GLY A 32 4.43 4.19 -5.06
C GLY A 32 5.75 3.70 -4.48
N PHE A 33 6.12 4.23 -3.31
CA PHE A 33 7.29 3.79 -2.56
C PHE A 33 7.01 2.50 -1.79
N ARG A 34 8.01 1.61 -1.73
CA ARG A 34 7.84 0.24 -1.23
C ARG A 34 8.90 -0.14 -0.19
N LEU A 35 8.49 -0.96 0.76
CA LEU A 35 9.36 -1.69 1.67
C LEU A 35 9.41 -3.16 1.25
N ALA A 36 10.58 -3.64 0.83
CA ALA A 36 10.78 -5.04 0.47
C ALA A 36 10.86 -5.92 1.72
N LEU A 37 10.01 -6.94 1.77
CA LEU A 37 9.89 -7.90 2.86
C LEU A 37 9.88 -9.34 2.32
N ASN A 38 9.99 -10.33 3.21
CA ASN A 38 9.94 -11.74 2.88
C ASN A 38 9.15 -12.52 3.93
N SER A 39 8.34 -13.49 3.52
CA SER A 39 7.48 -14.26 4.44
C SER A 39 8.26 -15.22 5.35
N SER A 40 9.53 -15.51 5.02
CA SER A 40 10.40 -16.34 5.85
C SER A 40 10.82 -15.67 7.16
N VAL A 41 10.60 -14.37 7.28
CA VAL A 41 10.89 -13.57 8.47
C VAL A 41 9.64 -12.83 8.94
N GLN A 42 9.52 -12.67 10.26
CA GLN A 42 8.47 -11.85 10.84
C GLN A 42 8.72 -10.37 10.53
N ILE A 43 7.66 -9.61 10.34
CA ILE A 43 7.75 -8.16 10.13
C ILE A 43 8.30 -7.52 11.41
N SER A 44 9.43 -6.82 11.32
CA SER A 44 10.06 -6.23 12.49
C SER A 44 9.34 -4.95 12.95
N LYS A 45 9.60 -4.52 14.19
CA LYS A 45 9.09 -3.22 14.68
C LYS A 45 9.58 -2.06 13.82
N GLN A 46 10.84 -2.10 13.38
CA GLN A 46 11.41 -1.06 12.52
C GLN A 46 10.71 -1.00 11.15
N ASP A 47 10.30 -2.16 10.61
CA ASP A 47 9.53 -2.20 9.36
C ASP A 47 8.16 -1.54 9.53
N LEU A 48 7.48 -1.79 10.65
CA LEU A 48 6.19 -1.17 10.98
C LEU A 48 6.31 0.34 11.24
N GLU A 49 7.37 0.78 11.92
CA GLU A 49 7.68 2.20 12.12
C GLU A 49 7.88 2.92 10.79
N ARG A 50 8.58 2.28 9.83
CA ARG A 50 8.77 2.81 8.47
C ARG A 50 7.50 2.78 7.64
N ALA A 51 6.65 1.76 7.81
CA ALA A 51 5.37 1.66 7.14
C ALA A 51 4.36 2.72 7.62
N GLY A 52 4.50 3.17 8.87
CA GLY A 52 3.59 4.14 9.48
C GLY A 52 2.23 3.52 9.81
N ASN A 53 1.20 4.36 9.79
CA ASN A 53 -0.15 3.95 10.13
C ASN A 53 -0.75 3.05 9.05
N ALA A 54 -1.31 1.92 9.47
CA ALA A 54 -2.05 1.03 8.59
C ALA A 54 -3.33 1.72 8.06
N PRO A 55 -3.63 1.61 6.75
CA PRO A 55 -4.86 2.17 6.19
C PRO A 55 -6.13 1.39 6.57
N PHE A 56 -5.98 0.16 7.06
CA PHE A 56 -7.09 -0.73 7.41
C PHE A 56 -6.84 -1.43 8.75
N ALA A 57 -7.90 -2.04 9.28
CA ALA A 57 -7.84 -2.91 10.45
C ALA A 57 -8.66 -4.18 10.18
N ASP A 58 -8.25 -5.29 10.79
CA ASP A 58 -9.00 -6.53 10.80
C ASP A 58 -10.17 -6.47 11.81
N LEU A 59 -11.00 -7.52 11.86
CA LEU A 59 -12.16 -7.58 12.78
C LEU A 59 -11.78 -7.40 14.26
N ASP A 60 -10.59 -7.84 14.66
CA ASP A 60 -10.06 -7.70 16.02
C ASP A 60 -9.37 -6.36 16.28
N GLY A 61 -9.33 -5.47 15.28
CA GLY A 61 -8.65 -4.18 15.34
C GLY A 61 -7.15 -4.24 14.99
N SER A 62 -6.60 -5.42 14.70
CA SER A 62 -5.20 -5.57 14.30
C SER A 62 -4.92 -4.82 12.99
N PRO A 63 -3.74 -4.17 12.85
CA PRO A 63 -3.44 -3.33 11.70
C PRO A 63 -3.30 -4.15 10.41
N VAL A 64 -3.88 -3.64 9.33
CA VAL A 64 -3.79 -4.25 7.99
C VAL A 64 -3.22 -3.25 6.99
N TYR A 65 -2.10 -3.64 6.40
CA TYR A 65 -1.37 -2.92 5.37
C TYR A 65 -1.69 -3.49 3.99
N VAL A 66 -1.29 -2.74 2.96
CA VAL A 66 -1.41 -3.14 1.55
C VAL A 66 -0.03 -3.27 0.93
N GLY A 67 0.11 -4.19 0.00
CA GLY A 67 1.36 -4.37 -0.71
C GLY A 67 1.20 -5.24 -1.95
N SER A 68 2.31 -5.77 -2.43
CA SER A 68 2.37 -6.57 -3.65
C SER A 68 3.17 -7.84 -3.42
N ALA A 69 2.53 -9.01 -3.53
CA ALA A 69 3.18 -10.31 -3.50
C ALA A 69 3.83 -10.60 -4.85
N ILE A 70 5.09 -11.07 -4.83
CA ILE A 70 5.86 -11.35 -6.05
C ILE A 70 5.91 -12.86 -6.24
N PHE A 71 5.27 -13.33 -7.30
CA PHE A 71 5.34 -14.72 -7.74
C PHE A 71 6.46 -14.86 -8.76
N THR A 72 7.34 -15.83 -8.57
CA THR A 72 8.45 -16.13 -9.48
C THR A 72 8.18 -17.40 -10.27
N HIS A 73 8.90 -17.59 -11.37
CA HIS A 73 9.00 -18.89 -12.02
C HIS A 73 9.83 -19.86 -11.16
N ASP A 74 9.95 -21.11 -11.63
CA ASP A 74 10.67 -22.19 -10.95
C ASP A 74 12.17 -21.91 -10.76
N ASP A 75 12.72 -20.94 -11.51
CA ASP A 75 14.09 -20.46 -11.33
C ASP A 75 14.29 -19.65 -10.04
N GLY A 76 13.20 -19.27 -9.36
CA GLY A 76 13.21 -18.47 -8.13
C GLY A 76 13.66 -17.02 -8.32
N VAL A 77 13.89 -16.56 -9.55
CA VAL A 77 14.49 -15.26 -9.86
C VAL A 77 13.61 -14.45 -10.79
N SER A 78 13.08 -15.04 -11.85
CA SER A 78 12.27 -14.31 -12.83
C SER A 78 10.84 -14.12 -12.33
N GLN A 79 10.34 -12.88 -12.40
CA GLN A 79 8.99 -12.55 -11.97
C GLN A 79 7.95 -13.08 -12.96
N LYS A 80 7.06 -13.92 -12.45
CA LYS A 80 5.92 -14.52 -13.15
C LYS A 80 4.71 -13.57 -13.12
N SER A 81 4.31 -13.17 -11.92
CA SER A 81 3.23 -12.20 -11.70
C SER A 81 3.44 -11.43 -10.40
N VAL A 82 2.75 -10.30 -10.27
CA VAL A 82 2.78 -9.48 -9.06
C VAL A 82 1.34 -9.14 -8.69
N HIS A 83 0.90 -9.52 -7.49
CA HIS A 83 -0.49 -9.36 -7.09
C HIS A 83 -0.62 -8.48 -5.85
N PRO A 84 -1.53 -7.48 -5.86
CA PRO A 84 -1.89 -6.76 -4.63
C PRO A 84 -2.32 -7.72 -3.52
N CYS A 85 -1.88 -7.44 -2.30
CA CYS A 85 -2.07 -8.33 -1.16
C CYS A 85 -2.45 -7.58 0.12
N LYS A 86 -3.11 -8.31 1.03
CA LYS A 86 -3.34 -7.94 2.43
C LYS A 86 -2.09 -8.30 3.23
N ILE A 87 -1.55 -7.36 4.01
CA ILE A 87 -0.38 -7.58 4.85
C ILE A 87 -0.73 -7.31 6.32
N GLY A 88 -0.34 -8.20 7.22
CA GLY A 88 -0.55 -8.03 8.66
C GLY A 88 0.38 -8.93 9.47
N PRO A 89 1.09 -8.41 10.48
CA PRO A 89 1.98 -9.23 11.33
C PRO A 89 1.24 -10.35 12.08
N HIS A 90 -0.06 -10.20 12.29
CA HIS A 90 -0.93 -11.17 12.96
C HIS A 90 -1.48 -12.25 12.03
N LEU A 91 -1.29 -12.11 10.71
CA LEU A 91 -1.82 -13.07 9.74
C LEU A 91 -1.00 -14.36 9.73
N TYR A 92 -1.70 -15.48 9.59
CA TYR A 92 -1.12 -16.82 9.62
C TYR A 92 -1.74 -17.67 8.50
N PRO A 93 -0.98 -18.54 7.81
CA PRO A 93 0.43 -18.91 8.04
C PRO A 93 1.48 -17.97 7.45
N SER A 94 1.07 -16.89 6.80
CA SER A 94 1.97 -15.87 6.23
C SER A 94 1.48 -14.48 6.62
N PRO A 95 2.38 -13.50 6.84
CA PRO A 95 1.97 -12.12 7.00
C PRO A 95 1.43 -11.49 5.71
N CYS A 96 1.46 -12.19 4.58
CA CYS A 96 1.06 -11.73 3.26
C CYS A 96 0.01 -12.66 2.65
N MET A 97 -1.22 -12.15 2.46
CA MET A 97 -2.36 -12.90 1.95
C MET A 97 -2.82 -12.33 0.60
N VAL A 98 -3.01 -13.18 -0.40
CA VAL A 98 -3.32 -12.80 -1.79
C VAL A 98 -4.68 -13.37 -2.18
N PRO A 99 -5.60 -12.55 -2.75
CA PRO A 99 -6.81 -13.07 -3.38
C PRO A 99 -6.41 -13.69 -4.72
N TYR A 100 -6.51 -15.02 -4.84
CA TYR A 100 -6.03 -15.74 -6.01
C TYR A 100 -6.84 -17.03 -6.26
N GLY A 101 -7.43 -17.15 -7.45
CA GLY A 101 -8.08 -18.37 -7.90
C GLY A 101 -9.27 -18.80 -7.03
N GLY A 102 -10.06 -17.85 -6.52
CA GLY A 102 -11.21 -18.12 -5.64
C GLY A 102 -10.84 -18.33 -4.17
N SER A 103 -9.54 -18.34 -3.82
CA SER A 103 -9.06 -18.59 -2.46
C SER A 103 -8.26 -17.42 -1.89
N GLU A 104 -8.22 -17.34 -0.57
CA GLU A 104 -7.23 -16.53 0.14
C GLU A 104 -5.94 -17.34 0.28
N MET A 105 -4.92 -16.97 -0.49
CA MET A 105 -3.65 -17.68 -0.54
C MET A 105 -2.62 -17.03 0.40
N ALA A 106 -2.02 -17.82 1.27
CA ALA A 106 -0.87 -17.40 2.07
C ALA A 106 0.41 -17.39 1.20
N HIS A 107 0.90 -16.20 0.86
CA HIS A 107 2.07 -16.05 -0.01
C HIS A 107 3.35 -16.49 0.68
N GLN A 108 4.24 -17.15 -0.07
CA GLN A 108 5.58 -17.51 0.38
C GLN A 108 6.65 -16.86 -0.49
N GLY A 109 7.58 -16.14 0.13
CA GLY A 109 8.67 -15.43 -0.53
C GLY A 109 8.57 -13.92 -0.42
N ARG A 110 9.09 -13.22 -1.44
CA ARG A 110 9.20 -11.75 -1.43
C ARG A 110 7.83 -11.10 -1.63
N TYR A 111 7.58 -10.04 -0.87
CA TYR A 111 6.47 -9.12 -1.07
C TYR A 111 6.90 -7.69 -0.71
N ASP A 112 6.25 -6.71 -1.33
CA ASP A 112 6.59 -5.30 -1.18
C ASP A 112 5.42 -4.56 -0.52
N LEU A 113 5.58 -4.18 0.75
CA LEU A 113 4.62 -3.34 1.47
C LEU A 113 4.59 -1.94 0.84
N LEU A 114 3.41 -1.42 0.54
CA LEU A 114 3.23 -0.06 0.04
C LEU A 114 3.25 0.93 1.21
N LEU A 115 4.13 1.93 1.10
CA LEU A 115 4.15 3.05 2.05
C LEU A 115 2.98 3.98 1.72
N PHE A 116 1.82 3.71 2.31
CA PHE A 116 0.62 4.51 2.12
C PHE A 116 0.81 5.89 2.77
N ASP A 117 0.56 6.93 1.99
CA ASP A 117 0.60 8.31 2.47
C ASP A 117 -0.73 9.01 2.19
N PRO A 118 -1.54 9.34 3.22
CA PRO A 118 -2.82 9.99 3.04
C PRO A 118 -2.70 11.44 2.55
N LEU A 119 -1.50 12.05 2.53
CA LEU A 119 -1.29 13.38 1.94
C LEU A 119 -1.24 13.32 0.41
N THR A 120 -0.70 12.24 -0.14
CA THR A 120 -0.47 12.09 -1.59
C THR A 120 -1.33 11.02 -2.26
N MET A 121 -1.96 10.13 -1.49
CA MET A 121 -2.80 9.04 -1.98
C MET A 121 -4.24 9.15 -1.48
N GLU A 122 -5.20 8.64 -2.24
CA GLU A 122 -6.61 8.57 -1.85
C GLU A 122 -7.30 7.31 -2.39
N TRP A 123 -8.23 6.78 -1.59
CA TRP A 123 -9.13 5.70 -2.00
C TRP A 123 -10.35 6.29 -2.70
N VAL A 124 -10.51 6.01 -3.99
CA VAL A 124 -11.59 6.56 -4.82
C VAL A 124 -12.62 5.48 -5.12
N THR A 125 -13.89 5.76 -4.89
CA THR A 125 -14.99 4.84 -5.19
C THR A 125 -15.07 4.56 -6.69
N THR A 126 -15.25 3.30 -7.05
CA THR A 126 -15.44 2.84 -8.43
C THR A 126 -16.28 1.56 -8.47
N SER A 127 -16.54 1.10 -9.69
CA SER A 127 -17.24 -0.15 -9.97
C SER A 127 -16.69 -0.81 -11.24
N GLU A 128 -16.97 -2.10 -11.40
CA GLU A 128 -16.82 -2.87 -12.64
C GLU A 128 -15.42 -2.82 -13.26
N GLY A 129 -14.37 -2.80 -12.43
CA GLY A 129 -12.98 -2.72 -12.89
C GLY A 129 -12.57 -1.35 -13.42
N ARG A 130 -13.46 -0.35 -13.40
CA ARG A 130 -13.21 0.97 -14.01
C ARG A 130 -12.18 1.76 -13.23
N ILE A 131 -11.32 2.45 -13.96
CA ILE A 131 -10.50 3.54 -13.42
C ILE A 131 -11.38 4.80 -13.46
N PRO A 132 -11.65 5.47 -12.32
CA PRO A 132 -12.45 6.69 -12.32
C PRO A 132 -11.83 7.79 -13.18
N GLU A 133 -12.68 8.55 -13.86
CA GLU A 133 -12.24 9.61 -14.78
C GLU A 133 -11.32 10.63 -14.09
N GLY A 134 -10.25 11.02 -14.78
CA GLY A 134 -9.27 11.99 -14.27
C GLY A 134 -8.39 11.48 -13.12
N ARG A 135 -8.51 10.21 -12.72
CA ARG A 135 -7.68 9.63 -11.65
C ARG A 135 -6.49 8.85 -12.20
N THR A 136 -5.40 8.88 -11.45
CA THR A 136 -4.20 8.07 -11.73
C THR A 136 -4.10 6.95 -10.70
N PRO A 137 -4.42 5.69 -11.05
CA PRO A 137 -4.38 4.59 -10.10
C PRO A 137 -2.93 4.17 -9.77
N ILE A 138 -2.71 3.74 -8.53
CA ILE A 138 -1.40 3.24 -8.09
C ILE A 138 -1.25 1.78 -8.50
N GLU A 139 -0.22 1.50 -9.30
CA GLU A 139 0.07 0.17 -9.80
C GLU A 139 0.46 -0.76 -8.66
N GLY A 140 -0.28 -1.86 -8.53
CA GLY A 140 -0.07 -2.90 -7.53
C GLY A 140 0.58 -4.16 -8.10
N GLY A 141 0.63 -4.31 -9.43
CA GLY A 141 1.31 -5.40 -10.09
C GLY A 141 0.73 -5.73 -11.45
N TYR A 142 0.81 -7.00 -11.85
CA TYR A 142 0.33 -7.51 -13.13
C TYR A 142 0.04 -9.00 -13.08
N GLU A 143 -0.91 -9.46 -13.91
CA GLU A 143 -1.15 -10.90 -14.13
C GLU A 143 -0.14 -11.52 -15.10
N GLU A 144 0.08 -12.83 -14.99
CA GLU A 144 1.08 -13.56 -15.79
C GLU A 144 0.78 -13.53 -17.29
N THR A 145 -0.47 -13.81 -17.68
CA THR A 145 -0.80 -14.21 -19.06
C THR A 145 -0.50 -13.13 -20.10
N ILE A 146 -0.89 -11.88 -19.83
CA ILE A 146 -0.72 -10.76 -20.76
C ILE A 146 -0.16 -9.50 -20.08
N ARG A 147 0.39 -9.65 -18.86
CA ARG A 147 0.90 -8.54 -18.04
C ARG A 147 -0.12 -7.42 -17.85
N GLU A 148 -1.39 -7.79 -17.77
CA GLU A 148 -2.47 -6.85 -17.48
C GLU A 148 -2.28 -6.25 -16.09
N LYS A 149 -2.38 -4.92 -16.03
CA LYS A 149 -2.13 -4.17 -14.80
C LYS A 149 -3.16 -4.51 -13.73
N LEU A 150 -2.66 -4.68 -12.52
CA LEU A 150 -3.44 -4.76 -11.31
C LEU A 150 -3.21 -3.51 -10.46
N TYR A 151 -4.26 -3.06 -9.80
CA TYR A 151 -4.25 -1.91 -8.91
C TYR A 151 -4.70 -2.32 -7.52
N HIS A 152 -4.25 -1.57 -6.51
CA HIS A 152 -4.72 -1.77 -5.14
C HIS A 152 -6.18 -1.36 -5.04
N ALA A 153 -6.99 -2.26 -4.47
CA ALA A 153 -8.38 -2.02 -4.20
C ALA A 153 -8.72 -2.34 -2.74
N CYS A 154 -9.85 -1.83 -2.27
CA CYS A 154 -10.48 -2.34 -1.05
C CYS A 154 -11.99 -2.37 -1.21
N ALA A 155 -12.65 -3.29 -0.51
CA ALA A 155 -14.10 -3.43 -0.54
C ALA A 155 -14.63 -3.76 0.86
N ARG A 156 -15.90 -3.43 1.11
CA ARG A 156 -16.53 -3.68 2.41
C ARG A 156 -17.01 -5.13 2.50
N VAL A 157 -16.47 -5.89 3.44
CA VAL A 157 -16.89 -7.27 3.75
C VAL A 157 -17.11 -7.37 5.26
N ASN A 158 -18.25 -7.90 5.69
CA ASN A 158 -18.63 -8.02 7.11
C ASN A 158 -18.40 -6.76 7.96
N GLY A 159 -18.66 -5.58 7.38
CA GLY A 159 -18.57 -4.31 8.10
C GLY A 159 -17.18 -3.67 8.18
N ILE A 160 -16.14 -4.31 7.65
CA ILE A 160 -14.78 -3.75 7.55
C ILE A 160 -14.36 -3.53 6.09
N LEU A 161 -13.38 -2.66 5.84
CA LEU A 161 -12.74 -2.53 4.54
C LEU A 161 -11.60 -3.52 4.44
N VAL A 162 -11.66 -4.39 3.44
CA VAL A 162 -10.68 -5.44 3.19
C VAL A 162 -9.89 -5.08 1.93
N PRO A 163 -8.56 -5.02 1.97
CA PRO A 163 -7.76 -4.75 0.78
C PRO A 163 -7.65 -5.96 -0.15
N GLY A 164 -7.36 -5.69 -1.41
CA GLY A 164 -7.16 -6.68 -2.45
C GLY A 164 -6.77 -6.04 -3.77
N LYS A 165 -7.22 -6.63 -4.89
CA LYS A 165 -6.83 -6.24 -6.24
C LYS A 165 -8.04 -5.87 -7.10
N THR A 166 -7.84 -4.94 -8.02
CA THR A 166 -8.77 -4.68 -9.14
C THR A 166 -7.96 -4.56 -10.44
N GLY A 167 -8.64 -4.75 -11.55
CA GLY A 167 -8.10 -4.52 -12.90
C GLY A 167 -9.27 -4.34 -13.85
N THR A 168 -9.03 -3.65 -14.97
CA THR A 168 -10.06 -3.45 -16.01
C THR A 168 -10.58 -4.78 -16.55
N HIS A 169 -9.70 -5.79 -16.62
CA HIS A 169 -10.01 -7.16 -17.03
C HIS A 169 -10.74 -7.98 -15.96
N LEU A 170 -10.60 -7.63 -14.67
CA LEU A 170 -11.25 -8.36 -13.57
C LEU A 170 -12.71 -7.97 -13.40
N GLY A 171 -13.08 -6.74 -13.73
CA GLY A 171 -14.47 -6.25 -13.62
C GLY A 171 -15.01 -6.17 -12.18
N ALA A 172 -14.14 -6.25 -11.16
CA ALA A 172 -14.47 -6.22 -9.74
C ALA A 172 -13.22 -5.93 -8.90
N ALA A 173 -13.42 -5.58 -7.62
CA ALA A 173 -12.41 -5.77 -6.58
C ALA A 173 -12.47 -7.19 -6.03
N ASN A 174 -11.35 -7.91 -6.11
CA ASN A 174 -11.17 -9.21 -5.48
C ASN A 174 -10.41 -9.03 -4.16
N VAL A 175 -11.04 -9.41 -3.04
CA VAL A 175 -10.51 -9.21 -1.68
C VAL A 175 -10.48 -10.52 -0.90
N SER A 176 -9.48 -10.67 -0.03
CA SER A 176 -9.30 -11.89 0.77
C SER A 176 -9.95 -11.76 2.14
N PHE A 177 -10.97 -12.58 2.43
CA PHE A 177 -11.65 -12.55 3.73
C PHE A 177 -12.18 -13.92 4.13
N GLY A 178 -11.85 -14.35 5.35
CA GLY A 178 -12.36 -15.59 5.95
C GLY A 178 -11.91 -16.86 5.22
N GLY A 179 -10.71 -16.87 4.61
CA GLY A 179 -10.19 -18.00 3.86
C GLY A 179 -10.60 -18.06 2.38
N GLY A 180 -11.45 -17.13 1.91
CA GLY A 180 -11.93 -17.08 0.53
C GLY A 180 -11.63 -15.77 -0.19
N GLU A 181 -11.73 -15.80 -1.51
CA GLU A 181 -11.74 -14.60 -2.36
C GLU A 181 -13.19 -14.13 -2.57
N HIS A 182 -13.42 -12.82 -2.40
CA HIS A 182 -14.73 -12.18 -2.63
C HIS A 182 -14.61 -11.17 -3.77
N ALA A 183 -15.42 -11.34 -4.81
CA ALA A 183 -15.49 -10.43 -5.95
C ALA A 183 -16.62 -9.40 -5.77
N ILE A 184 -16.26 -8.15 -5.52
CA ILE A 184 -17.18 -7.04 -5.30
C ILE A 184 -17.19 -6.14 -6.55
N ARG A 185 -18.31 -6.12 -7.26
CA ARG A 185 -18.44 -5.40 -8.53
C ARG A 185 -18.70 -3.91 -8.35
N ASP A 186 -19.37 -3.50 -7.29
CA ASP A 186 -19.85 -2.12 -7.12
C ASP A 186 -19.44 -1.51 -5.78
N ASN A 187 -19.28 -0.19 -5.77
CA ASN A 187 -19.02 0.62 -4.56
C ASN A 187 -17.77 0.19 -3.78
N TYR A 188 -16.80 -0.42 -4.46
CA TYR A 188 -15.47 -0.65 -3.91
C TYR A 188 -14.59 0.58 -4.17
N GLN A 189 -13.37 0.59 -3.63
CA GLN A 189 -12.43 1.69 -3.84
C GLN A 189 -11.15 1.21 -4.51
N ILE A 190 -10.59 2.06 -5.37
CA ILE A 190 -9.26 1.91 -5.98
C ILE A 190 -8.33 2.97 -5.41
N LEU A 191 -7.07 2.61 -5.14
CA LEU A 191 -6.07 3.56 -4.66
C LEU A 191 -5.54 4.39 -5.82
N CYS A 192 -5.59 5.72 -5.69
CA CYS A 192 -5.12 6.67 -6.68
C CYS A 192 -4.16 7.69 -6.06
N TRP A 193 -3.31 8.27 -6.89
CA TRP A 193 -2.61 9.49 -6.55
C TRP A 193 -3.60 10.65 -6.45
N LYS A 194 -3.43 11.49 -5.43
CA LYS A 194 -4.16 12.75 -5.33
C LYS A 194 -3.72 13.69 -6.44
N ILE A 195 -4.70 14.33 -7.07
CA ILE A 195 -4.43 15.43 -8.00
C ILE A 195 -3.98 16.60 -7.14
N GLN A 196 -2.73 17.03 -7.29
CA GLN A 196 -2.28 18.27 -6.68
C GLN A 196 -3.00 19.42 -7.37
N LYS A 197 -3.86 20.11 -6.64
CA LYS A 197 -4.46 21.36 -7.10
C LYS A 197 -3.37 22.43 -6.95
N HIS A 198 -2.94 22.99 -8.07
CA HIS A 198 -2.14 24.21 -8.10
C HIS A 198 -2.96 25.40 -7.61
#